data_AF-A0ABD2PC53-F1
#
_entry.id   AF-A0ABD2PC53-F1
#
_cell.length_a   1.000
_cell.length_b   1.000
_cell.length_c   1.000
_cell.angle_alpha   90.00
_cell.angle_beta   90.00
_cell.angle_gamma   90.00
#
_symmetry.space_group_name_H-M   'P 1'
#
loop_
_entity.id
_entity.type
_entity.pdbx_description
1 polymer ?
#
loop_
_entity_poly.entity_id
_entity_poly.type
_entity_poly.pdbx_seq_one_letter_code
_entity_poly.pdbx_strand_id
1 'polypeptide(L)'
;MKSVNSKPFTDDLDRVIESITNLGMRLHYKEARIYKMKNESLLMSLLNEVHKLFYQVISEASRQIIDPENKSVDIADHVATNDLNAETSYSLYYGRFQSAAHKVSIIISYLEEKVNENENFQNTLMDCHKMYLAERLPLLTAAVSKALNEIKEKHKTDYSVLFRSCGLFIMKVCQDEGNCFHHFFKHISEQFENYIGTLCQNLYDILRPCLISINHIEVLSELCGILRKEMLNDKITSNHFLQKYVETINQLLEDVEERLVFRTNVFFQHDLLGYVPSTGDLAYPEKLIQMENIALELQEYHRSESRASIISLESQEVSNINTGAVNNFRSYTGNSPADLHGMWYPTVKRTLVCLSRLYFCLDRGTFQGLAQEALVICVKTVQNAANLISAKKSKIDGCLFQIKHLLIVREQISPFQVDFTIKEVSLDFSHVQEAAMHLINHRNRIFSFGSNNALLEFLLEGTPKVKEYLIDSRKEVDKQLKFSCEEFITHASNLLIGNLLQFSRNVQNFVKALELRENKETILLKTQNWATPEQISKLISEAQKNIKVKVPEIQKSMQLYLANRETEFILFRPIKNNVINAFINTEQILITHKYSPEDQLLAACPSAVQIGILISSVSLTSEAEKSASN
;
A
#
# COMPACT_ATOMS: atom_id res chain seq x y z
N MET A 1 8.16 -67.49 1.23
CA MET A 1 8.07 -66.35 0.28
C MET A 1 6.91 -66.44 -0.71
N LYS A 2 6.30 -67.62 -0.97
CA LYS A 2 4.85 -67.71 -1.26
C LYS A 2 4.12 -67.54 0.09
N SER A 3 3.08 -66.76 0.34
CA SER A 3 2.25 -65.87 -0.48
C SER A 3 1.60 -64.83 0.46
N VAL A 4 2.39 -64.01 1.17
CA VAL A 4 1.84 -63.03 2.12
C VAL A 4 1.00 -61.98 1.38
N ASN A 5 1.38 -61.61 0.15
CA ASN A 5 0.57 -60.78 -0.75
C ASN A 5 -0.34 -61.63 -1.64
N SER A 6 -1.24 -62.40 -1.03
CA SER A 6 -2.20 -63.20 -1.78
C SER A 6 -3.51 -63.35 -1.03
N LYS A 7 -4.61 -63.52 -1.79
CA LYS A 7 -5.95 -63.76 -1.25
C LYS A 7 -6.03 -64.87 -0.18
N PRO A 8 -5.33 -66.02 -0.28
CA PRO A 8 -5.41 -67.02 0.78
C PRO A 8 -4.82 -66.54 2.12
N PHE A 9 -3.85 -65.60 2.11
CA PHE A 9 -3.33 -65.04 3.35
C PHE A 9 -4.31 -64.06 4.01
N THR A 10 -5.06 -63.29 3.22
CA THR A 10 -6.15 -62.44 3.75
C THR A 10 -7.31 -63.30 4.27
N ASP A 11 -7.63 -64.41 3.60
CA ASP A 11 -8.64 -65.38 4.07
C ASP A 11 -8.23 -66.04 5.40
N ASP A 12 -6.94 -66.33 5.57
CA ASP A 12 -6.40 -66.87 6.83
C ASP A 12 -6.43 -65.82 7.96
N LEU A 13 -6.19 -64.54 7.65
CA LEU A 13 -6.39 -63.44 8.62
C LEU A 13 -7.86 -63.31 9.04
N ASP A 14 -8.80 -63.37 8.09
CA ASP A 14 -10.23 -63.32 8.40
C ASP A 14 -10.67 -64.47 9.30
N ARG A 15 -10.18 -65.69 9.06
CA ARG A 15 -10.44 -66.85 9.93
C ARG A 15 -9.91 -66.66 11.36
N VAL A 16 -8.74 -66.04 11.50
CA VAL A 16 -8.16 -65.74 12.82
C VAL A 16 -8.99 -64.68 13.54
N ILE A 17 -9.44 -63.63 12.83
CA ILE A 17 -10.33 -62.60 13.38
C ILE A 17 -11.68 -63.20 13.79
N GLU A 18 -12.30 -63.99 12.92
CA GLU A 18 -13.58 -64.67 13.20
C GLU A 18 -13.44 -65.58 14.42
N SER A 19 -12.30 -66.27 14.55
CA SER A 19 -11.98 -67.09 15.72
C SER A 19 -11.84 -66.25 17.00
N ILE A 20 -11.22 -65.07 16.94
CA ILE A 20 -11.10 -64.15 18.09
C ILE A 20 -12.48 -63.62 18.49
N THR A 21 -13.30 -63.20 17.54
CA THR A 21 -14.67 -62.70 17.78
C THR A 21 -15.57 -63.78 18.35
N ASN A 22 -15.55 -64.99 17.78
CA ASN A 22 -16.33 -66.13 18.24
C ASN A 22 -15.92 -66.60 19.65
N LEU A 23 -14.62 -66.59 19.97
CA LEU A 23 -14.13 -66.89 21.32
C LEU A 23 -14.44 -65.75 22.32
N GLY A 24 -14.50 -64.51 21.86
CA GLY A 24 -14.92 -63.34 22.63
C GLY A 24 -16.39 -63.38 23.04
N MET A 25 -17.28 -63.87 22.18
CA MET A 25 -18.70 -64.07 22.50
C MET A 25 -18.96 -65.24 23.44
N ARG A 26 -17.98 -66.15 23.58
CA ARG A 26 -18.11 -67.43 24.29
C ARG A 26 -17.09 -67.59 25.42
N LEU A 27 -16.93 -66.55 26.24
CA LEU A 27 -15.98 -66.51 27.37
C LEU A 27 -16.30 -67.49 28.51
N HIS A 28 -17.46 -68.15 28.49
CA HIS A 28 -17.89 -69.12 29.51
C HIS A 28 -17.25 -70.52 29.36
N TYR A 29 -16.58 -70.84 28.24
CA TYR A 29 -15.91 -72.13 28.08
C TYR A 29 -14.55 -72.17 28.81
N LYS A 30 -14.22 -73.35 29.36
CA LYS A 30 -13.09 -73.58 30.27
C LYS A 30 -11.72 -73.14 29.72
N GLU A 31 -11.52 -73.19 28.40
CA GLU A 31 -10.24 -72.86 27.75
C GLU A 31 -10.33 -71.67 26.77
N ALA A 32 -11.50 -71.03 26.63
CA ALA A 32 -11.72 -69.97 25.63
C ALA A 32 -10.76 -68.78 25.81
N ARG A 33 -10.44 -68.42 27.06
CA ARG A 33 -9.49 -67.32 27.37
C ARG A 33 -8.07 -67.61 26.89
N ILE A 34 -7.62 -68.86 26.99
CA ILE A 34 -6.27 -69.27 26.59
C ILE A 34 -6.16 -69.29 25.06
N TYR A 35 -7.17 -69.84 24.37
CA TYR A 35 -7.19 -69.83 22.90
C TYR A 35 -7.35 -68.42 22.31
N LYS A 36 -8.10 -67.54 22.98
CA LYS A 36 -8.18 -66.13 22.59
C LYS A 36 -6.81 -65.45 22.65
N MET A 37 -6.09 -65.57 23.76
CA MET A 37 -4.73 -65.01 23.89
C MET A 37 -3.75 -65.60 22.87
N LYS A 38 -3.85 -66.90 22.57
CA LYS A 38 -3.03 -67.54 21.52
C LYS A 38 -3.36 -66.99 20.12
N ASN A 39 -4.64 -66.79 19.81
CA ASN A 39 -5.06 -66.23 18.52
C ASN A 39 -4.68 -64.75 18.38
N GLU A 40 -4.74 -63.98 19.47
CA GLU A 40 -4.24 -62.59 19.50
C GLU A 40 -2.72 -62.53 19.29
N SER A 41 -1.95 -63.44 19.92
CA SER A 41 -0.52 -63.56 19.69
C SER A 41 -0.18 -64.02 18.26
N LEU A 42 -0.98 -64.92 17.69
CA LEU A 42 -0.85 -65.35 16.30
C LEU A 42 -1.11 -64.18 15.35
N LEU A 43 -2.17 -63.41 15.59
CA LEU A 43 -2.50 -62.22 14.81
C LEU A 43 -1.35 -61.20 14.84
N MET A 44 -0.77 -60.92 16.01
CA MET A 44 0.38 -60.02 16.13
C MET A 44 1.62 -60.56 15.38
N SER A 45 1.85 -61.88 15.41
CA SER A 45 2.93 -62.50 14.63
C SER A 45 2.70 -62.38 13.12
N LEU A 46 1.46 -62.55 12.65
CA LEU A 46 1.11 -62.41 11.23
C LEU A 46 1.24 -60.95 10.77
N LEU A 47 0.81 -60.00 11.59
CA LEU A 47 0.97 -58.56 11.34
C LEU A 47 2.45 -58.14 11.28
N ASN A 48 3.29 -58.71 12.14
CA ASN A 48 4.74 -58.50 12.07
C ASN A 48 5.36 -59.05 10.78
N GLU A 49 4.87 -60.17 10.25
CA GLU A 49 5.34 -60.68 8.95
C GLU A 49 4.89 -59.78 7.79
N VAL A 50 3.68 -59.21 7.86
CA VAL A 50 3.22 -58.17 6.92
C VAL A 50 4.14 -56.95 6.97
N HIS A 51 4.46 -56.47 8.17
CA HIS A 51 5.33 -55.32 8.37
C HIS A 51 6.76 -55.57 7.84
N LYS A 52 7.33 -56.76 8.09
CA LYS A 52 8.64 -57.16 7.52
C LYS A 52 8.62 -57.21 6.00
N LEU A 53 7.55 -57.75 5.40
CA LEU A 53 7.41 -57.78 3.94
C LEU A 53 7.36 -56.36 3.38
N PHE A 54 6.55 -55.49 3.98
CA PHE A 54 6.45 -54.10 3.57
C PHE A 54 7.80 -53.39 3.64
N TYR A 55 8.53 -53.56 4.75
CA TYR A 55 9.88 -53.02 4.89
C TYR A 55 10.84 -53.54 3.83
N GLN A 56 10.83 -54.85 3.52
CA GLN A 56 11.70 -55.42 2.49
C GLN A 56 11.41 -54.82 1.11
N VAL A 57 10.13 -54.66 0.74
CA VAL A 57 9.74 -54.11 -0.55
C VAL A 57 10.11 -52.63 -0.68
N ILE A 58 9.90 -51.84 0.37
CA ILE A 58 10.25 -50.40 0.37
C ILE A 58 11.77 -50.20 0.43
N SER A 59 12.49 -50.96 1.25
CA SER A 59 13.96 -50.89 1.33
C SER A 59 14.62 -51.34 0.02
N GLU A 60 14.07 -52.35 -0.66
CA GLU A 60 14.53 -52.76 -1.99
C GLU A 60 14.31 -51.65 -3.03
N ALA A 61 13.15 -50.98 -3.00
CA ALA A 61 12.89 -49.83 -3.88
C ALA A 61 13.81 -48.64 -3.60
N SER A 62 14.05 -48.34 -2.32
CA SER A 62 14.97 -47.28 -1.84
C SER A 62 16.41 -47.54 -2.31
N ARG A 63 16.94 -48.76 -2.12
CA ARG A 63 18.29 -49.15 -2.57
C ARG A 63 18.46 -49.06 -4.09
N GLN A 64 17.44 -49.43 -4.86
CA GLN A 64 17.48 -49.34 -6.32
C GLN A 64 17.58 -47.90 -6.85
N ILE A 65 17.25 -46.90 -6.03
CA ILE A 65 17.38 -45.46 -6.37
C ILE A 65 18.72 -44.90 -5.91
N ILE A 66 19.30 -45.43 -4.83
CA ILE A 66 20.64 -45.05 -4.32
C ILE A 66 21.77 -45.63 -5.19
N ASP A 67 21.57 -46.81 -5.79
CA ASP A 67 22.53 -47.48 -6.69
C ASP A 67 22.13 -47.42 -8.20
N PRO A 68 22.03 -46.24 -8.85
CA PRO A 68 21.82 -46.17 -10.29
C PRO A 68 23.11 -46.45 -11.09
N GLU A 69 24.30 -46.41 -10.47
CA GLU A 69 25.60 -46.48 -11.16
C GLU A 69 26.05 -47.87 -11.60
N ASN A 70 25.41 -48.97 -11.16
CA ASN A 70 25.83 -50.33 -11.55
C ASN A 70 25.10 -50.91 -12.78
N LYS A 71 24.27 -50.12 -13.47
CA LYS A 71 23.60 -50.52 -14.73
C LYS A 71 23.57 -49.45 -15.82
N SER A 72 24.53 -48.52 -15.85
CA SER A 72 24.78 -47.72 -17.06
C SER A 72 25.76 -48.47 -17.98
N VAL A 73 25.27 -49.52 -18.63
CA VAL A 73 25.90 -50.03 -19.86
C VAL A 73 24.98 -49.65 -21.01
N ASP A 74 25.55 -48.83 -21.90
CA ASP A 74 25.12 -48.47 -23.24
C ASP A 74 23.80 -47.70 -23.39
N ILE A 75 23.91 -46.36 -23.47
CA ILE A 75 23.51 -45.53 -24.63
C ILE A 75 24.23 -44.18 -24.44
N ALA A 76 25.45 -44.10 -24.95
CA ALA A 76 26.09 -42.85 -25.30
C ALA A 76 25.76 -42.59 -26.77
N ASP A 77 25.18 -41.42 -27.04
CA ASP A 77 24.94 -40.76 -28.33
C ASP A 77 23.45 -40.44 -28.54
N HIS A 78 23.03 -39.24 -28.09
CA HIS A 78 22.52 -38.20 -28.98
C HIS A 78 22.13 -36.95 -28.18
N VAL A 79 22.42 -35.82 -28.81
CA VAL A 79 22.32 -34.44 -28.32
C VAL A 79 20.86 -33.97 -28.19
N ALA A 80 20.65 -33.08 -27.21
CA ALA A 80 19.46 -32.25 -26.93
C ALA A 80 18.28 -32.90 -26.20
N THR A 81 18.08 -32.52 -24.92
CA THR A 81 16.84 -31.94 -24.35
C THR A 81 16.86 -32.03 -22.82
N ASN A 82 16.63 -30.92 -22.13
CA ASN A 82 16.46 -30.92 -20.66
C ASN A 82 15.19 -31.70 -20.22
N ASP A 83 14.23 -31.92 -21.13
CA ASP A 83 12.97 -32.61 -20.85
C ASP A 83 13.14 -34.14 -20.71
N LEU A 84 14.04 -34.76 -21.48
CA LEU A 84 14.33 -36.20 -21.38
C LEU A 84 14.97 -36.56 -20.03
N ASN A 85 15.80 -35.67 -19.47
CA ASN A 85 16.41 -35.89 -18.15
C ASN A 85 15.38 -35.78 -17.02
N ALA A 86 14.36 -34.93 -17.16
CA ALA A 86 13.28 -34.78 -16.19
C ALA A 86 12.35 -36.01 -16.18
N GLU A 87 11.99 -36.53 -17.36
CA GLU A 87 11.20 -37.77 -17.49
C GLU A 87 11.98 -39.01 -17.01
N THR A 88 13.28 -39.08 -17.31
CA THR A 88 14.15 -40.15 -16.83
C THR A 88 14.28 -40.10 -15.31
N SER A 89 14.46 -38.91 -14.73
CA SER A 89 14.51 -38.73 -13.28
C SER A 89 13.17 -39.08 -12.62
N TYR A 90 12.04 -38.64 -13.19
CA TYR A 90 10.70 -38.99 -12.70
C TYR A 90 10.48 -40.51 -12.71
N SER A 91 10.84 -41.19 -13.81
CA SER A 91 10.75 -42.65 -13.93
C SER A 91 11.60 -43.37 -12.87
N LEU A 92 12.79 -42.84 -12.55
CA LEU A 92 13.66 -43.40 -11.52
C LEU A 92 13.06 -43.23 -10.10
N TYR A 93 12.66 -42.02 -9.73
CA TYR A 93 12.17 -41.72 -8.37
C TYR A 93 10.74 -42.20 -8.09
N TYR A 94 9.86 -42.21 -9.11
CA TYR A 94 8.44 -42.55 -8.94
C TYR A 94 8.07 -43.90 -9.57
N GLY A 95 8.60 -44.24 -10.74
CA GLY A 95 8.25 -45.49 -11.45
C GLY A 95 8.65 -46.77 -10.68
N ARG A 96 9.77 -46.74 -9.96
CA ARG A 96 10.23 -47.86 -9.11
C ARG A 96 9.32 -48.07 -7.90
N PHE A 97 8.92 -46.98 -7.25
CA PHE A 97 7.98 -47.03 -6.13
C PHE A 97 6.57 -47.42 -6.57
N GLN A 98 6.10 -46.98 -7.73
CA GLN A 98 4.83 -47.43 -8.30
C GLN A 98 4.83 -48.94 -8.56
N SER A 99 5.93 -49.48 -9.07
CA SER A 99 6.11 -50.93 -9.25
C SER A 99 6.11 -51.69 -7.91
N ALA A 100 6.71 -51.10 -6.87
CA ALA A 100 6.70 -51.63 -5.52
C ALA A 100 5.29 -51.59 -4.88
N ALA A 101 4.50 -50.54 -5.16
CA ALA A 101 3.12 -50.40 -4.69
C ALA A 101 2.24 -51.57 -5.16
N HIS A 102 2.34 -51.97 -6.44
CA HIS A 102 1.61 -53.12 -6.97
C HIS A 102 1.92 -54.43 -6.22
N LYS A 103 3.14 -54.59 -5.67
CA LYS A 103 3.55 -55.78 -4.91
C LYS A 103 2.96 -55.85 -3.51
N VAL A 104 2.41 -54.76 -2.96
CA VAL A 104 1.84 -54.71 -1.60
C VAL A 104 0.38 -54.21 -1.58
N SER A 105 -0.14 -53.77 -2.71
CA SER A 105 -1.48 -53.16 -2.84
C SER A 105 -2.62 -54.03 -2.29
N ILE A 106 -2.55 -55.37 -2.43
CA ILE A 106 -3.60 -56.28 -1.94
C ILE A 106 -3.61 -56.29 -0.39
N ILE A 107 -2.45 -56.41 0.25
CA ILE A 107 -2.37 -56.44 1.72
C ILE A 107 -2.74 -55.08 2.31
N ILE A 108 -2.24 -53.97 1.74
CA ILE A 108 -2.54 -52.63 2.27
C ILE A 108 -4.02 -52.31 2.12
N SER A 109 -4.63 -52.61 0.97
CA SER A 109 -6.07 -52.41 0.77
C SER A 109 -6.90 -53.20 1.79
N TYR A 110 -6.47 -54.43 2.12
CA TYR A 110 -7.11 -55.24 3.15
C TYR A 110 -6.94 -54.63 4.56
N LEU A 111 -5.73 -54.15 4.90
CA LEU A 111 -5.49 -53.47 6.17
C LEU A 111 -6.34 -52.21 6.31
N GLU A 112 -6.50 -51.42 5.24
CA GLU A 112 -7.32 -50.21 5.20
C GLU A 112 -8.82 -50.47 5.38
N GLU A 113 -9.35 -51.54 4.77
CA GLU A 113 -10.76 -51.92 4.91
C GLU A 113 -11.09 -52.38 6.34
N LYS A 114 -10.10 -52.96 7.03
CA LYS A 114 -10.23 -53.56 8.37
C LYS A 114 -9.74 -52.68 9.53
N VAL A 115 -9.36 -51.42 9.28
CA VAL A 115 -8.87 -50.48 10.32
C VAL A 115 -9.88 -50.30 11.45
N ASN A 116 -11.17 -50.26 11.14
CA ASN A 116 -12.24 -50.02 12.12
C ASN A 116 -12.58 -51.24 12.98
N GLU A 117 -12.08 -52.43 12.63
CA GLU A 117 -12.44 -53.68 13.33
C GLU A 117 -11.49 -54.00 14.48
N ASN A 118 -10.19 -53.66 14.40
CA ASN A 118 -9.22 -53.88 15.49
C ASN A 118 -8.13 -52.81 15.55
N GLU A 119 -7.80 -52.35 16.76
CA GLU A 119 -6.70 -51.40 17.05
C GLU A 119 -5.33 -51.90 16.53
N ASN A 120 -5.12 -53.22 16.52
CA ASN A 120 -3.88 -53.81 16.01
C ASN A 120 -3.64 -53.54 14.51
N PHE A 121 -4.71 -53.47 13.71
CA PHE A 121 -4.61 -53.10 12.29
C PHE A 121 -4.30 -51.62 12.10
N GLN A 122 -4.91 -50.75 12.91
CA GLN A 122 -4.62 -49.32 12.92
C GLN A 122 -3.15 -49.05 13.27
N ASN A 123 -2.61 -49.70 14.31
CA ASN A 123 -1.21 -49.56 14.70
C ASN A 123 -0.26 -50.06 13.60
N THR A 124 -0.55 -51.22 13.00
CA THR A 124 0.26 -51.76 11.91
C THR A 124 0.25 -50.85 10.67
N LEU A 125 -0.90 -50.26 10.32
CA LEU A 125 -1.01 -49.30 9.22
C LEU A 125 -0.21 -48.02 9.49
N MET A 126 -0.28 -47.48 10.71
CA MET A 126 0.54 -46.33 11.11
C MET A 126 2.03 -46.64 11.05
N ASP A 127 2.46 -47.83 11.45
CA ASP A 127 3.86 -48.23 11.38
C ASP A 127 4.32 -48.39 9.93
N CYS A 128 3.47 -48.94 9.04
CA CYS A 128 3.73 -48.93 7.59
C CYS A 128 3.86 -47.51 7.02
N HIS A 129 3.00 -46.56 7.41
CA HIS A 129 3.14 -45.16 7.01
C HIS A 129 4.47 -44.57 7.46
N LYS A 130 4.85 -44.76 8.73
CA LYS A 130 6.13 -44.28 9.27
C LYS A 130 7.32 -44.88 8.53
N MET A 131 7.31 -46.19 8.25
CA MET A 131 8.40 -46.85 7.54
C MET A 131 8.56 -46.32 6.11
N TYR A 132 7.45 -46.16 5.38
CA TYR A 132 7.46 -45.59 4.05
C TYR A 132 8.09 -44.18 4.04
N LEU A 133 7.63 -43.32 4.94
CA LEU A 133 8.10 -41.94 5.05
C LEU A 133 9.55 -41.85 5.52
N ALA A 134 9.98 -42.72 6.44
CA ALA A 134 11.35 -42.75 6.95
C ALA A 134 12.39 -43.09 5.88
N GLU A 135 12.05 -43.99 4.95
CA GLU A 135 12.94 -44.34 3.82
C GLU A 135 12.90 -43.25 2.72
N ARG A 136 11.72 -42.66 2.48
CA ARG A 136 11.52 -41.72 1.36
C ARG A 136 12.01 -40.29 1.64
N LEU A 137 11.83 -39.80 2.86
CA LEU A 137 12.21 -38.43 3.28
C LEU A 137 13.68 -38.08 3.03
N PRO A 138 14.69 -38.88 3.43
CA PRO A 138 16.09 -38.52 3.21
C PRO A 138 16.45 -38.47 1.72
N LEU A 139 15.91 -39.39 0.91
CA LEU A 139 16.14 -39.43 -0.54
C LEU A 139 15.63 -38.17 -1.22
N LEU A 140 14.38 -37.81 -0.95
CA LEU A 140 13.75 -36.68 -1.59
C LEU A 140 14.29 -35.35 -1.06
N THR A 141 14.56 -35.25 0.25
CA THR A 141 15.17 -34.04 0.84
C THR A 141 16.52 -33.72 0.21
N ALA A 142 17.38 -34.72 -0.01
CA ALA A 142 18.67 -34.52 -0.67
C ALA A 142 18.50 -34.10 -2.14
N ALA A 143 17.62 -34.77 -2.89
CA ALA A 143 17.36 -34.46 -4.30
C ALA A 143 16.75 -33.06 -4.48
N VAL A 144 15.74 -32.71 -3.68
CA VAL A 144 15.06 -31.42 -3.69
C VAL A 144 16.02 -30.30 -3.30
N SER A 145 16.80 -30.48 -2.23
CA SER A 145 17.78 -29.47 -1.80
C SER A 145 18.85 -29.22 -2.87
N LYS A 146 19.31 -30.28 -3.57
CA LYS A 146 20.25 -30.13 -4.68
C LYS A 146 19.61 -29.37 -5.85
N ALA A 147 18.41 -29.77 -6.28
CA ALA A 147 17.70 -29.13 -7.38
C ALA A 147 17.39 -27.64 -7.09
N LEU A 148 16.95 -27.32 -5.88
CA LEU A 148 16.68 -25.94 -5.47
C LEU A 148 17.96 -25.08 -5.46
N ASN A 149 19.09 -25.63 -5.01
CA ASN A 149 20.37 -24.93 -5.08
C ASN A 149 20.82 -24.72 -6.53
N GLU A 150 20.61 -25.68 -7.42
CA GLU A 150 20.90 -25.51 -8.85
C GLU A 150 20.03 -24.42 -9.49
N ILE A 151 18.74 -24.33 -9.13
CA ILE A 151 17.83 -23.26 -9.61
C ILE A 151 18.29 -21.90 -9.06
N LYS A 152 18.67 -21.83 -7.79
CA LYS A 152 19.23 -20.63 -7.16
C LYS A 152 20.51 -20.15 -7.84
N GLU A 153 21.40 -21.07 -8.20
CA GLU A 153 22.64 -20.74 -8.92
C GLU A 153 22.37 -20.28 -10.36
N LYS A 154 21.34 -20.84 -11.02
CA LYS A 154 20.92 -20.44 -12.37
C LYS A 154 20.29 -19.04 -12.41
N HIS A 155 19.49 -18.67 -11.41
CA HIS A 155 18.73 -17.43 -11.38
C HIS A 155 19.21 -16.46 -10.28
N LYS A 156 20.50 -16.08 -10.30
CA LYS A 156 21.08 -15.16 -9.31
C LYS A 156 20.61 -13.71 -9.43
N THR A 157 20.23 -13.27 -10.63
CA THR A 157 19.87 -11.87 -10.90
C THR A 157 18.36 -11.62 -10.82
N ASP A 158 17.55 -12.61 -11.19
CA ASP A 158 16.11 -12.45 -11.37
C ASP A 158 15.35 -13.15 -10.24
N TYR A 159 15.13 -12.41 -9.14
CA TYR A 159 14.42 -12.93 -7.96
C TYR A 159 12.99 -13.39 -8.30
N SER A 160 12.27 -12.67 -9.16
CA SER A 160 10.89 -13.00 -9.56
C SER A 160 10.82 -14.37 -10.24
N VAL A 161 11.77 -14.66 -11.14
CA VAL A 161 11.86 -15.96 -11.83
C VAL A 161 12.33 -17.07 -10.88
N LEU A 162 13.27 -16.75 -9.99
CA LEU A 162 13.75 -17.68 -8.96
C LEU A 162 12.60 -18.16 -8.06
N PHE A 163 11.83 -17.24 -7.49
CA PHE A 163 10.71 -17.58 -6.60
C PHE A 163 9.64 -18.39 -7.33
N ARG A 164 9.29 -17.98 -8.56
CA ARG A 164 8.32 -18.70 -9.39
C ARG A 164 8.77 -20.11 -9.72
N SER A 165 10.03 -20.28 -10.15
CA SER A 165 10.57 -21.59 -10.55
C SER A 165 10.72 -22.54 -9.35
N CYS A 166 11.26 -22.06 -8.23
CA CYS A 166 11.35 -22.85 -6.99
C CYS A 166 9.96 -23.24 -6.45
N GLY A 167 9.02 -22.29 -6.47
CA GLY A 167 7.64 -22.51 -6.08
C GLY A 167 6.92 -23.56 -6.92
N LEU A 168 6.96 -23.41 -8.25
CA LEU A 168 6.37 -24.36 -9.19
C LEU A 168 7.02 -25.75 -9.09
N PHE A 169 8.34 -25.81 -8.90
CA PHE A 169 9.05 -27.07 -8.72
C PHE A 169 8.55 -27.81 -7.48
N ILE A 170 8.49 -27.14 -6.32
CA ILE A 170 8.01 -27.77 -5.08
C ILE A 170 6.53 -28.12 -5.16
N MET A 171 5.69 -27.27 -5.74
CA MET A 171 4.29 -27.58 -5.96
C MET A 171 4.13 -28.88 -6.76
N LYS A 172 4.93 -29.05 -7.83
CA LYS A 172 4.92 -30.28 -8.63
C LYS A 172 5.41 -31.48 -7.83
N VAL A 173 6.51 -31.35 -7.08
CA VAL A 173 7.00 -32.42 -6.19
C VAL A 173 5.94 -32.83 -5.17
N CYS A 174 5.24 -31.88 -4.54
CA CYS A 174 4.17 -32.20 -3.59
C CYS A 174 2.99 -32.94 -4.25
N GLN A 175 2.62 -32.57 -5.48
CA GLN A 175 1.59 -33.29 -6.25
C GLN A 175 2.04 -34.71 -6.63
N ASP A 176 3.25 -34.86 -7.13
CA ASP A 176 3.82 -36.14 -7.54
C ASP A 176 3.99 -37.07 -6.31
N GLU A 177 4.40 -36.53 -5.16
CA GLU A 177 4.43 -37.24 -3.88
C GLU A 177 3.05 -37.65 -3.39
N GLY A 178 2.05 -36.78 -3.49
CA GLY A 178 0.67 -37.11 -3.16
C GLY A 178 0.13 -38.26 -4.00
N ASN A 179 0.38 -38.23 -5.32
CA ASN A 179 0.01 -39.30 -6.24
C ASN A 179 0.76 -40.62 -5.91
N CYS A 180 2.06 -40.53 -5.63
CA CYS A 180 2.86 -41.68 -5.24
C CYS A 180 2.35 -42.30 -3.94
N PHE A 181 2.03 -41.48 -2.93
CA PHE A 181 1.45 -41.94 -1.69
C PHE A 181 0.09 -42.61 -1.92
N HIS A 182 -0.74 -42.04 -2.79
CA HIS A 182 -2.06 -42.61 -3.13
C HIS A 182 -1.99 -43.99 -3.81
N HIS A 183 -0.88 -44.30 -4.50
CA HIS A 183 -0.66 -45.65 -5.04
C HIS A 183 -0.46 -46.71 -3.93
N PHE A 184 -0.01 -46.32 -2.74
CA PHE A 184 0.14 -47.21 -1.60
C PHE A 184 -1.07 -47.17 -0.67
N PHE A 185 -1.55 -45.97 -0.31
CA PHE A 185 -2.56 -45.76 0.73
C PHE A 185 -3.70 -44.85 0.22
N LYS A 186 -4.95 -45.21 0.51
CA LYS A 186 -6.13 -44.42 0.13
C LYS A 186 -6.34 -43.21 1.04
N HIS A 187 -5.96 -43.32 2.31
CA HIS A 187 -6.17 -42.27 3.31
C HIS A 187 -4.88 -41.50 3.60
N ILE A 188 -4.97 -40.17 3.55
CA ILE A 188 -3.88 -39.27 3.94
C ILE A 188 -3.73 -39.32 5.46
N SER A 189 -2.50 -39.43 5.94
CA SER A 189 -2.18 -39.40 7.37
C SER A 189 -1.52 -38.07 7.75
N GLU A 190 -1.67 -37.66 9.01
CA GLU A 190 -1.00 -36.48 9.57
C GLU A 190 0.54 -36.55 9.41
N GLN A 191 1.10 -37.76 9.44
CA GLN A 191 2.53 -38.00 9.21
C GLN A 191 2.95 -37.62 7.78
N PHE A 192 2.09 -37.84 6.79
CA PHE A 192 2.34 -37.43 5.41
C PHE A 192 2.29 -35.90 5.28
N GLU A 193 1.39 -35.22 5.99
CA GLU A 193 1.38 -33.76 6.03
C GLU A 193 2.69 -33.21 6.61
N ASN A 194 3.18 -33.76 7.74
CA ASN A 194 4.46 -33.37 8.32
C ASN A 194 5.65 -33.63 7.37
N TYR A 195 5.60 -34.72 6.61
CA TYR A 195 6.57 -35.03 5.55
C TYR A 195 6.58 -33.96 4.45
N ILE A 196 5.43 -33.61 3.89
CA ILE A 196 5.31 -32.54 2.89
C ILE A 196 5.76 -31.20 3.49
N GLY A 197 5.40 -30.93 4.75
CA GLY A 197 5.86 -29.77 5.49
C GLY A 197 7.38 -29.65 5.53
N THR A 198 8.10 -30.74 5.77
CA THR A 198 9.58 -30.75 5.79
C THR A 198 10.17 -30.39 4.43
N LEU A 199 9.58 -30.86 3.33
CA LEU A 199 10.02 -30.52 1.97
C LEU A 199 9.76 -29.05 1.65
N CYS A 200 8.61 -28.52 2.07
CA CYS A 200 8.27 -27.11 1.92
C CYS A 200 9.18 -26.22 2.79
N GLN A 201 9.59 -26.66 3.98
CA GLN A 201 10.53 -25.90 4.81
C GLN A 201 11.90 -25.74 4.13
N ASN A 202 12.37 -26.74 3.37
CA ASN A 202 13.61 -26.58 2.57
C ASN A 202 13.49 -25.47 1.51
N LEU A 203 12.30 -25.29 0.92
CA LEU A 203 12.03 -24.17 0.01
C LEU A 203 12.18 -22.84 0.74
N TYR A 204 11.54 -22.74 1.91
CA TYR A 204 11.57 -21.55 2.74
C TYR A 204 13.01 -21.19 3.17
N ASP A 205 13.79 -22.15 3.64
CA ASP A 205 15.18 -21.96 4.08
C ASP A 205 16.10 -21.46 2.94
N ILE A 206 15.82 -21.83 1.70
CA ILE A 206 16.60 -21.39 0.53
C ILE A 206 16.18 -20.00 0.05
N LEU A 207 14.87 -19.71 0.04
CA LEU A 207 14.32 -18.45 -0.44
C LEU A 207 14.46 -17.30 0.57
N ARG A 208 14.35 -17.58 1.88
CA ARG A 208 14.38 -16.54 2.92
C ARG A 208 15.67 -15.71 2.94
N PRO A 209 16.89 -16.28 2.85
CA PRO A 209 18.10 -15.47 2.74
C PRO A 209 18.13 -14.60 1.48
N CYS A 210 17.57 -15.10 0.37
CA CYS A 210 17.47 -14.35 -0.87
C CYS A 210 16.53 -13.15 -0.69
N LEU A 211 15.39 -13.34 -0.02
CA LEU A 211 14.43 -12.27 0.29
C LEU A 211 15.05 -11.13 1.10
N ILE A 212 15.84 -11.46 2.13
CA ILE A 212 16.50 -10.45 2.98
C ILE A 212 17.49 -9.59 2.18
N SER A 213 18.12 -10.15 1.14
CA SER A 213 19.06 -9.43 0.29
C SER A 213 18.38 -8.39 -0.63
N ILE A 214 17.06 -8.49 -0.84
CA ILE A 214 16.33 -7.61 -1.74
C ILE A 214 16.14 -6.24 -1.07
N ASN A 215 16.51 -5.19 -1.82
CA ASN A 215 16.44 -3.80 -1.39
C ASN A 215 15.41 -2.97 -2.17
N HIS A 216 15.05 -3.40 -3.39
CA HIS A 216 14.17 -2.67 -4.29
C HIS A 216 12.70 -2.98 -4.00
N ILE A 217 11.91 -1.92 -3.79
CA ILE A 217 10.46 -2.01 -3.49
C ILE A 217 9.72 -2.61 -4.69
N GLU A 218 10.17 -2.33 -5.91
CA GLU A 218 9.57 -2.84 -7.15
C GLU A 218 9.62 -4.36 -7.21
N VAL A 219 10.78 -4.96 -6.91
CA VAL A 219 10.95 -6.41 -6.91
C VAL A 219 10.11 -7.05 -5.82
N LEU A 220 10.08 -6.47 -4.61
CA LEU A 220 9.24 -6.96 -3.51
C LEU A 220 7.75 -6.89 -3.85
N SER A 221 7.30 -5.82 -4.51
CA SER A 221 5.91 -5.67 -4.96
C SER A 221 5.52 -6.70 -6.02
N GLU A 222 6.44 -7.00 -6.95
CA GLU A 222 6.24 -8.07 -7.94
C GLU A 222 6.15 -9.44 -7.27
N LEU A 223 7.03 -9.71 -6.30
CA LEU A 223 7.01 -10.96 -5.52
C LEU A 223 5.70 -11.14 -4.74
N CYS A 224 5.18 -10.11 -4.08
CA CYS A 224 3.85 -10.15 -3.47
C CYS A 224 2.78 -10.54 -4.50
N GLY A 225 2.84 -9.94 -5.70
CA GLY A 225 1.94 -10.25 -6.80
C GLY A 225 2.04 -11.71 -7.26
N ILE A 226 3.26 -12.24 -7.43
CA ILE A 226 3.51 -13.62 -7.84
C ILE A 226 3.01 -14.61 -6.78
N LEU A 227 3.35 -14.37 -5.50
CA LEU A 227 2.93 -15.25 -4.41
C LEU A 227 1.41 -15.27 -4.27
N ARG A 228 0.76 -14.10 -4.25
CA ARG A 228 -0.70 -13.98 -4.11
C ARG A 228 -1.48 -14.48 -5.32
N LYS A 229 -1.05 -14.16 -6.56
CA LYS A 229 -1.83 -14.48 -7.77
C LYS A 229 -1.45 -15.78 -8.44
N GLU A 230 -0.20 -16.23 -8.33
CA GLU A 230 0.27 -17.41 -9.08
C GLU A 230 0.43 -18.63 -8.18
N MET A 231 0.99 -18.44 -6.98
CA MET A 231 1.32 -19.54 -6.07
C MET A 231 0.20 -19.87 -5.08
N LEU A 232 -0.72 -18.93 -4.83
CA LEU A 232 -1.93 -19.09 -4.00
C LEU A 232 -3.22 -19.12 -4.85
N ASN A 233 -3.16 -19.71 -6.03
CA ASN A 233 -4.34 -19.87 -6.88
C ASN A 233 -5.41 -20.78 -6.24
N ASP A 234 -6.70 -20.48 -6.47
CA ASP A 234 -7.83 -21.25 -5.90
C ASP A 234 -7.75 -22.76 -6.17
N LYS A 235 -7.15 -23.16 -7.30
CA LYS A 235 -6.92 -24.56 -7.68
C LYS A 235 -5.89 -25.27 -6.78
N ILE A 236 -4.91 -24.52 -6.26
CA ILE A 236 -3.87 -25.01 -5.37
C ILE A 236 -4.43 -25.14 -3.95
N THR A 237 -5.19 -24.14 -3.50
CA THR A 237 -5.85 -24.12 -2.19
C THR A 237 -6.90 -25.23 -2.04
N SER A 238 -7.54 -25.63 -3.13
CA SER A 238 -8.54 -26.71 -3.14
C SER A 238 -7.93 -28.11 -3.03
N ASN A 239 -6.61 -28.25 -3.21
CA ASN A 239 -5.95 -29.55 -3.21
C ASN A 239 -5.45 -29.93 -1.81
N HIS A 240 -6.00 -30.99 -1.23
CA HIS A 240 -5.66 -31.46 0.12
C HIS A 240 -4.17 -31.83 0.28
N PHE A 241 -3.48 -32.23 -0.80
CA PHE A 241 -2.04 -32.54 -0.75
C PHE A 241 -1.15 -31.30 -0.59
N LEU A 242 -1.68 -30.12 -0.89
CA LEU A 242 -0.90 -28.87 -0.95
C LEU A 242 -1.12 -27.96 0.25
N GLN A 243 -1.86 -28.40 1.28
CA GLN A 243 -2.16 -27.57 2.44
C GLN A 243 -0.89 -27.05 3.12
N LYS A 244 0.11 -27.91 3.38
CA LYS A 244 1.40 -27.49 3.97
C LYS A 244 2.24 -26.61 3.05
N TYR A 245 2.12 -26.78 1.74
CA TYR A 245 2.73 -25.87 0.77
C TYR A 245 2.09 -24.48 0.87
N VAL A 246 0.76 -24.39 0.89
CA VAL A 246 0.02 -23.13 1.05
C VAL A 246 0.39 -22.44 2.36
N GLU A 247 0.47 -23.17 3.49
CA GLU A 247 0.94 -22.63 4.77
C GLU A 247 2.35 -22.01 4.66
N THR A 248 3.28 -22.70 3.99
CA THR A 248 4.66 -22.20 3.82
C THR A 248 4.74 -20.98 2.89
N ILE A 249 3.93 -20.96 1.83
CA ILE A 249 3.87 -19.81 0.93
C ILE A 249 3.21 -18.60 1.60
N ASN A 250 2.21 -18.80 2.47
CA ASN A 250 1.65 -17.73 3.28
C ASN A 250 2.69 -17.15 4.25
N GLN A 251 3.47 -18.00 4.93
CA GLN A 251 4.59 -17.53 5.78
C GLN A 251 5.61 -16.72 4.98
N LEU A 252 5.96 -17.17 3.77
CA LEU A 252 6.86 -16.43 2.89
C LEU A 252 6.25 -15.10 2.43
N LEU A 253 4.93 -15.07 2.17
CA LEU A 253 4.22 -13.86 1.80
C LEU A 253 4.23 -12.83 2.93
N GLU A 254 3.98 -13.26 4.17
CA GLU A 254 4.08 -12.41 5.36
C GLU A 254 5.48 -11.80 5.49
N ASP A 255 6.54 -12.61 5.34
CA ASP A 255 7.92 -12.12 5.37
C ASP A 255 8.21 -11.09 4.25
N VAL A 256 7.68 -11.32 3.04
CA VAL A 256 7.84 -10.37 1.92
C VAL A 256 7.12 -9.07 2.22
N GLU A 257 5.93 -9.14 2.83
CA GLU A 257 5.14 -7.97 3.21
C GLU A 257 5.81 -7.16 4.32
N GLU A 258 6.30 -7.81 5.38
CA GLU A 258 7.10 -7.15 6.42
C GLU A 258 8.34 -6.48 5.83
N ARG A 259 9.04 -7.18 4.92
CA ARG A 259 10.22 -6.62 4.24
C ARG A 259 9.84 -5.43 3.35
N LEU A 260 8.72 -5.51 2.64
CA LEU A 260 8.19 -4.43 1.78
C LEU A 260 7.86 -3.20 2.62
N VAL A 261 7.17 -3.37 3.75
CA VAL A 261 6.86 -2.31 4.71
C VAL A 261 8.15 -1.67 5.24
N PHE A 262 9.12 -2.48 5.68
CA PHE A 262 10.40 -1.98 6.16
C PHE A 262 11.15 -1.16 5.10
N ARG A 263 11.26 -1.68 3.87
CA ARG A 263 11.94 -0.98 2.77
C ARG A 263 11.20 0.30 2.37
N THR A 264 9.87 0.31 2.45
CA THR A 264 9.04 1.50 2.23
C THR A 264 9.34 2.58 3.26
N ASN A 265 9.45 2.24 4.54
CA ASN A 265 9.80 3.20 5.59
C ASN A 265 11.22 3.76 5.40
N VAL A 266 12.18 2.90 5.02
CA VAL A 266 13.54 3.36 4.67
C VAL A 266 13.51 4.32 3.47
N PHE A 267 12.69 4.03 2.46
CA PHE A 267 12.48 4.90 1.31
C PHE A 267 11.89 6.25 1.72
N PHE A 268 10.91 6.29 2.63
CA PHE A 268 10.35 7.55 3.13
C PHE A 268 11.40 8.40 3.85
N GLN A 269 12.28 7.77 4.65
CA GLN A 269 13.34 8.49 5.36
C GLN A 269 14.41 9.02 4.40
N HIS A 270 14.91 8.19 3.50
CA HIS A 270 16.03 8.56 2.63
C HIS A 270 15.60 9.40 1.41
N ASP A 271 14.55 8.98 0.70
CA ASP A 271 14.20 9.54 -0.61
C ASP A 271 13.14 10.64 -0.56
N LEU A 272 12.39 10.76 0.55
CA LEU A 272 11.41 11.82 0.77
C LEU A 272 11.90 12.84 1.82
N LEU A 273 12.13 12.41 3.07
CA LEU A 273 12.56 13.32 4.15
C LEU A 273 13.98 13.87 3.91
N GLY A 274 14.89 13.03 3.43
CA GLY A 274 16.26 13.41 3.07
C GLY A 274 16.38 14.15 1.74
N TYR A 275 15.28 14.39 1.03
CA TYR A 275 15.32 15.00 -0.30
C TYR A 275 15.75 16.47 -0.25
N VAL A 276 16.91 16.79 -0.82
CA VAL A 276 17.36 18.16 -1.03
C VAL A 276 16.95 18.60 -2.44
N PRO A 277 16.10 19.64 -2.57
CA PRO A 277 15.62 20.08 -3.89
C PRO A 277 16.76 20.64 -4.75
N SER A 278 16.92 20.13 -5.97
CA SER A 278 17.96 20.63 -6.90
C SER A 278 17.58 21.98 -7.49
N THR A 279 18.54 22.80 -7.89
CA THR A 279 18.27 24.15 -8.46
C THR A 279 17.31 24.11 -9.65
N GLY A 280 17.37 23.05 -10.47
CA GLY A 280 16.40 22.79 -11.52
C GLY A 280 14.98 22.54 -10.99
N ASP A 281 14.81 21.80 -9.89
CA ASP A 281 13.49 21.52 -9.31
C ASP A 281 12.81 22.76 -8.73
N LEU A 282 13.59 23.77 -8.31
CA LEU A 282 13.05 25.06 -7.87
C LEU A 282 12.88 26.07 -9.01
N ALA A 283 13.15 25.72 -10.26
CA ALA A 283 13.08 26.62 -11.40
C ALA A 283 11.63 26.92 -11.86
N TYR A 284 10.75 27.20 -10.92
CA TYR A 284 9.42 27.75 -11.14
C TYR A 284 9.50 29.28 -11.05
N PRO A 285 8.79 30.08 -11.88
CA PRO A 285 7.88 29.69 -12.96
C PRO A 285 8.55 29.42 -14.32
N GLU A 286 9.87 29.61 -14.46
CA GLU A 286 10.60 29.51 -15.75
C GLU A 286 10.34 28.20 -16.50
N LYS A 287 10.30 27.07 -15.79
CA LYS A 287 9.95 25.75 -16.35
C LYS A 287 8.55 25.72 -16.98
N LEU A 288 7.58 26.38 -16.34
CA LEU A 288 6.20 26.40 -16.81
C LEU A 288 6.05 27.34 -18.02
N ILE A 289 6.77 28.47 -18.03
CA ILE A 289 6.81 29.39 -19.17
C ILE A 289 7.44 28.71 -20.40
N GLN A 290 8.57 28.03 -20.24
CA GLN A 290 9.23 27.30 -21.32
C GLN A 290 8.30 26.25 -21.93
N MET A 291 7.51 25.56 -21.11
CA MET A 291 6.54 24.58 -21.60
C MET A 291 5.29 25.18 -22.21
N GLU A 292 4.79 26.31 -21.72
CA GLU A 292 3.71 27.04 -22.41
C GLU A 292 4.18 27.45 -23.81
N ASN A 293 5.42 27.93 -23.95
CA ASN A 293 6.01 28.27 -25.25
C ASN A 293 6.16 27.05 -26.16
N ILE A 294 6.69 25.92 -25.65
CA ILE A 294 6.79 24.68 -26.42
C ILE A 294 5.39 24.15 -26.82
N ALA A 295 4.40 24.26 -25.93
CA ALA A 295 3.03 23.84 -26.24
C ALA A 295 2.38 24.73 -27.30
N LEU A 296 2.65 26.05 -27.26
CA LEU A 296 2.22 26.99 -28.28
C LEU A 296 2.90 26.69 -29.62
N GLU A 297 4.22 26.43 -29.63
CA GLU A 297 4.97 26.03 -30.83
C GLU A 297 4.43 24.72 -31.44
N LEU A 298 4.10 23.73 -30.61
CA LEU A 298 3.50 22.47 -31.07
C LEU A 298 2.06 22.66 -31.59
N GLN A 299 1.26 23.52 -30.97
CA GLN A 299 -0.09 23.86 -31.45
C GLN A 299 -0.05 24.64 -32.77
N GLU A 300 0.91 25.56 -32.94
CA GLU A 300 1.15 26.26 -34.20
C GLU A 300 1.60 25.29 -35.31
N TYR A 301 2.47 24.32 -34.97
CA TYR A 301 2.85 23.25 -35.89
C TYR A 301 1.64 22.40 -36.34
N HIS A 302 0.76 21.99 -35.41
CA HIS A 302 -0.44 21.22 -35.75
C HIS A 302 -1.49 22.04 -36.53
N ARG A 303 -1.59 23.35 -36.31
CA ARG A 303 -2.43 24.24 -37.14
C ARG A 303 -1.88 24.41 -38.56
N SER A 304 -0.56 24.35 -38.73
CA SER A 304 0.12 24.41 -40.02
C SER A 304 -0.06 23.11 -40.83
N GLU A 305 0.00 21.96 -40.16
CA GLU A 305 -0.17 20.62 -40.77
C GLU A 305 -1.62 20.33 -41.20
N SER A 306 -2.60 21.04 -40.62
CA SER A 306 -4.01 20.92 -41.02
C SER A 306 -4.29 21.45 -42.45
N ARG A 307 -3.31 22.08 -43.11
CA ARG A 307 -3.37 22.42 -44.55
C ARG A 307 -2.46 21.54 -45.43
N ALA A 308 -1.67 20.65 -44.86
CA ALA A 308 -0.68 19.86 -45.60
C ALA A 308 -0.66 18.39 -45.13
N SER A 309 -1.58 17.59 -45.68
CA SER A 309 -1.48 16.13 -45.95
C SER A 309 -1.10 15.18 -44.80
N ILE A 310 -1.93 14.20 -44.44
CA ILE A 310 -1.84 12.82 -44.96
C ILE A 310 -0.38 12.43 -45.27
N ILE A 311 0.34 11.86 -44.30
CA ILE A 311 1.45 10.87 -44.41
C ILE A 311 2.35 11.02 -43.18
N SER A 312 2.23 10.10 -42.21
CA SER A 312 3.34 9.43 -41.51
C SER A 312 2.82 8.70 -40.27
N LEU A 313 2.51 7.41 -40.43
CA LEU A 313 2.01 6.50 -39.38
C LEU A 313 3.13 5.80 -38.60
N GLU A 314 4.40 6.06 -38.89
CA GLU A 314 5.53 5.24 -38.39
C GLU A 314 6.24 5.77 -37.13
N SER A 315 5.91 6.96 -36.63
CA SER A 315 6.60 7.57 -35.47
C SER A 315 5.82 7.48 -34.14
N GLN A 316 4.64 6.85 -34.12
CA GLN A 316 3.83 6.69 -32.89
C GLN A 316 4.11 5.41 -32.09
N GLU A 317 4.88 4.45 -32.62
CA GLU A 317 5.07 3.15 -31.96
C GLU A 317 6.20 3.13 -30.91
N VAL A 318 7.20 4.00 -31.02
CA VAL A 318 8.39 3.93 -30.14
C VAL A 318 8.13 4.50 -28.72
N SER A 319 7.08 5.31 -28.53
CA SER A 319 6.68 5.80 -27.21
C SER A 319 5.79 4.84 -26.40
N ASN A 320 5.29 3.76 -27.01
CA ASN A 320 4.25 2.91 -26.41
C ASN A 320 4.75 1.60 -25.79
N ILE A 321 6.04 1.24 -25.92
CA ILE A 321 6.52 -0.10 -25.53
C ILE A 321 6.84 -0.20 -24.02
N ASN A 322 7.19 0.90 -23.34
CA ASN A 322 7.61 0.86 -21.92
C ASN A 322 6.54 1.33 -20.90
N THR A 323 5.32 1.64 -21.33
CA THR A 323 4.27 2.28 -20.49
C THR A 323 3.00 1.45 -20.32
N GLY A 324 3.04 0.14 -20.64
CA GLY A 324 1.86 -0.72 -20.64
C GLY A 324 1.17 -0.93 -19.29
N ALA A 325 1.88 -0.82 -18.17
CA ALA A 325 1.31 -1.07 -16.84
C ALA A 325 0.73 0.18 -16.15
N VAL A 326 1.00 1.40 -16.66
CA VAL A 326 0.63 2.67 -16.00
C VAL A 326 -0.55 3.37 -16.70
N ASN A 327 -0.99 2.87 -17.86
CA ASN A 327 -2.06 3.48 -18.66
C ASN A 327 -3.46 3.44 -18.05
N ASN A 328 -3.70 2.66 -16.99
CA ASN A 328 -5.00 2.64 -16.30
C ASN A 328 -5.24 3.87 -15.40
N PHE A 329 -4.26 4.77 -15.28
CA PHE A 329 -4.36 6.04 -14.54
C PHE A 329 -4.41 7.26 -15.48
N ARG A 330 -4.95 7.11 -16.71
CA ARG A 330 -5.31 8.28 -17.53
C ARG A 330 -6.31 9.14 -16.77
N SER A 331 -5.79 10.21 -16.19
CA SER A 331 -6.55 11.19 -15.44
C SER A 331 -7.41 12.00 -16.39
N TYR A 332 -8.61 12.34 -15.95
CA TYR A 332 -9.55 13.31 -16.53
C TYR A 332 -9.01 14.76 -16.50
N THR A 333 -7.69 14.93 -16.49
CA THR A 333 -7.02 16.25 -16.53
C THR A 333 -7.02 16.73 -17.97
N GLY A 334 -7.79 17.79 -18.23
CA GLY A 334 -7.90 18.39 -19.54
C GLY A 334 -6.54 18.70 -20.19
N ASN A 335 -6.52 18.52 -21.52
CA ASN A 335 -5.55 18.77 -22.59
C ASN A 335 -4.32 19.73 -22.39
N SER A 336 -3.73 19.87 -21.21
CA SER A 336 -2.48 20.61 -21.02
C SER A 336 -1.28 19.66 -20.99
N PRO A 337 -0.30 19.80 -21.90
CA PRO A 337 0.92 18.98 -21.92
C PRO A 337 1.83 19.18 -20.69
N ALA A 338 1.53 20.17 -19.84
CA ALA A 338 2.19 20.38 -18.55
C ALA A 338 1.81 19.34 -17.47
N ASP A 339 0.83 18.47 -17.72
CA ASP A 339 0.41 17.38 -16.83
C ASP A 339 1.01 16.01 -17.18
N LEU A 340 1.96 15.94 -18.12
CA LEU A 340 2.78 14.72 -18.25
C LEU A 340 3.57 14.50 -16.94
N HIS A 341 3.66 13.23 -16.50
CA HIS A 341 4.42 12.76 -15.33
C HIS A 341 5.88 13.25 -15.24
N GLY A 342 6.40 13.96 -16.25
CA GLY A 342 7.70 14.64 -16.24
C GLY A 342 7.73 15.98 -15.50
N MET A 343 6.59 16.63 -15.24
CA MET A 343 6.52 17.97 -14.63
C MET A 343 6.17 17.95 -13.13
N TRP A 344 5.82 16.79 -12.59
CA TRP A 344 5.51 16.65 -11.17
C TRP A 344 6.77 16.85 -10.34
N TYR A 345 6.65 17.56 -9.22
CA TYR A 345 7.72 17.66 -8.25
C TYR A 345 8.23 16.26 -7.86
N PRO A 346 9.55 16.00 -7.84
CA PRO A 346 10.10 14.65 -7.71
C PRO A 346 9.59 13.88 -6.49
N THR A 347 9.43 14.52 -5.33
CA THR A 347 8.92 13.83 -4.13
C THR A 347 7.44 13.43 -4.26
N VAL A 348 6.62 14.27 -4.91
CA VAL A 348 5.21 13.97 -5.20
C VAL A 348 5.13 12.77 -6.14
N LYS A 349 5.92 12.77 -7.22
CA LYS A 349 5.95 11.65 -8.18
C LYS A 349 6.38 10.34 -7.51
N ARG A 350 7.49 10.37 -6.77
CA ARG A 350 8.01 9.22 -6.02
C ARG A 350 6.98 8.65 -5.05
N THR A 351 6.31 9.53 -4.31
CA THR A 351 5.26 9.14 -3.36
C THR A 351 4.09 8.46 -4.06
N LEU A 352 3.51 9.07 -5.08
CA LEU A 352 2.33 8.52 -5.78
C LEU A 352 2.64 7.20 -6.48
N VAL A 353 3.81 7.09 -7.12
CA VAL A 353 4.27 5.87 -7.77
C VAL A 353 4.47 4.75 -6.75
N CYS A 354 5.04 5.05 -5.58
CA CYS A 354 5.17 4.11 -4.48
C CYS A 354 3.79 3.63 -3.98
N LEU A 355 2.88 4.56 -3.67
CA LEU A 355 1.53 4.24 -3.20
C LEU A 355 0.74 3.38 -4.19
N SER A 356 0.85 3.67 -5.49
CA SER A 356 0.16 2.88 -6.52
C SER A 356 0.58 1.41 -6.55
N ARG A 357 1.86 1.12 -6.24
CA ARG A 357 2.37 -0.26 -6.16
C ARG A 357 1.98 -0.94 -4.86
N LEU A 358 2.10 -0.23 -3.75
CA LEU A 358 1.76 -0.75 -2.42
C LEU A 358 0.28 -1.12 -2.31
N TYR A 359 -0.61 -0.36 -2.97
CA TYR A 359 -2.05 -0.60 -2.96
C TYR A 359 -2.46 -2.01 -3.40
N PHE A 360 -1.78 -2.59 -4.39
CA PHE A 360 -2.12 -3.93 -4.89
C PHE A 360 -1.44 -5.06 -4.12
N CYS A 361 -0.45 -4.75 -3.28
CA CYS A 361 0.42 -5.74 -2.65
C CYS A 361 0.12 -5.94 -1.17
N LEU A 362 -0.31 -4.89 -0.48
CA LEU A 362 -0.53 -4.88 0.97
C LEU A 362 -2.01 -5.03 1.32
N ASP A 363 -2.27 -5.49 2.54
CA ASP A 363 -3.60 -5.45 3.13
C ASP A 363 -4.06 -4.00 3.36
N ARG A 364 -5.38 -3.81 3.49
CA ARG A 364 -5.97 -2.48 3.62
C ARG A 364 -5.46 -1.73 4.85
N GLY A 365 -5.25 -2.42 5.97
CA GLY A 365 -4.83 -1.78 7.23
C GLY A 365 -3.40 -1.26 7.16
N THR A 366 -2.47 -2.10 6.73
CA THR A 366 -1.05 -1.72 6.61
C THR A 366 -0.84 -0.66 5.52
N PHE A 367 -1.51 -0.80 4.37
CA PHE A 367 -1.45 0.20 3.31
C PHE A 367 -1.90 1.58 3.80
N GLN A 368 -2.98 1.62 4.59
CA GLN A 368 -3.54 2.85 5.10
C GLN A 368 -2.56 3.61 6.01
N GLY A 369 -1.88 2.90 6.92
CA GLY A 369 -0.81 3.45 7.77
C GLY A 369 0.32 4.07 6.97
N LEU A 370 0.85 3.32 6.00
CA LEU A 370 1.93 3.77 5.13
C LEU A 370 1.50 4.96 4.25
N ALA A 371 0.27 4.95 3.74
CA ALA A 371 -0.24 6.03 2.91
C ALA A 371 -0.38 7.34 3.70
N GLN A 372 -0.81 7.28 4.96
CA GLN A 372 -0.87 8.45 5.83
C GLN A 372 0.53 9.05 6.04
N GLU A 373 1.50 8.23 6.42
CA GLU A 373 2.87 8.68 6.65
C GLU A 373 3.47 9.31 5.38
N ALA A 374 3.31 8.63 4.23
CA ALA A 374 3.80 9.11 2.94
C ALA A 374 3.19 10.45 2.55
N LEU A 375 1.88 10.64 2.76
CA LEU A 375 1.18 11.88 2.43
C LEU A 375 1.58 13.03 3.34
N VAL A 376 1.72 12.80 4.65
CA VAL A 376 2.19 13.82 5.60
C VAL A 376 3.60 14.28 5.23
N ILE A 377 4.49 13.34 4.91
CA ILE A 377 5.85 13.67 4.46
C ILE A 377 5.80 14.43 3.13
N CYS A 378 5.00 13.98 2.16
CA CYS A 378 4.85 14.63 0.87
C CYS A 378 4.40 16.08 1.02
N VAL A 379 3.34 16.33 1.79
CA VAL A 379 2.83 17.68 2.08
C VAL A 379 3.91 18.56 2.71
N LYS A 380 4.67 18.04 3.68
CA LYS A 380 5.79 18.76 4.32
C LYS A 380 6.90 19.09 3.33
N THR A 381 7.28 18.16 2.45
CA THR A 381 8.31 18.41 1.43
C THR A 381 7.87 19.46 0.41
N VAL A 382 6.59 19.45 0.01
CA VAL A 382 6.01 20.46 -0.89
C VAL A 382 5.98 21.84 -0.22
N GLN A 383 5.61 21.91 1.06
CA GLN A 383 5.63 23.17 1.82
C GLN A 383 7.07 23.73 1.95
N ASN A 384 8.05 22.87 2.22
CA ASN A 384 9.46 23.28 2.24
C ASN A 384 9.92 23.81 0.88
N ALA A 385 9.56 23.14 -0.21
CA ALA A 385 9.86 23.60 -1.56
C ALA A 385 9.17 24.94 -1.87
N ALA A 386 7.91 25.13 -1.48
CA ALA A 386 7.18 26.38 -1.62
C ALA A 386 7.86 27.55 -0.88
N ASN A 387 8.36 27.30 0.33
CA ASN A 387 9.12 28.29 1.12
C ASN A 387 10.46 28.66 0.45
N LEU A 388 11.15 27.70 -0.17
CA LEU A 388 12.39 27.98 -0.89
C LEU A 388 12.13 28.76 -2.19
N ILE A 389 11.03 28.49 -2.89
CA ILE A 389 10.61 29.24 -4.08
C ILE A 389 10.21 30.67 -3.70
N SER A 390 9.45 30.84 -2.61
CA SER A 390 9.04 32.16 -2.14
C SER A 390 10.22 33.03 -1.71
N ALA A 391 11.27 32.42 -1.15
CA ALA A 391 12.52 33.12 -0.81
C ALA A 391 13.34 33.56 -2.04
N LYS A 392 13.28 32.81 -3.15
CA LYS A 392 14.09 33.09 -4.35
C LYS A 392 13.43 34.06 -5.34
N LYS A 393 12.10 34.00 -5.51
CA LYS A 393 11.39 34.76 -6.55
C LYS A 393 10.26 35.61 -6.00
N SER A 394 9.13 34.97 -5.71
CA SER A 394 7.92 35.65 -5.28
C SER A 394 7.09 34.73 -4.39
N LYS A 395 6.45 35.33 -3.39
CA LYS A 395 5.53 34.61 -2.51
C LYS A 395 4.29 34.11 -3.25
N ILE A 396 3.86 34.79 -4.32
CA ILE A 396 2.78 34.32 -5.22
C ILE A 396 3.15 32.97 -5.83
N ASP A 397 4.34 32.87 -6.43
CA ASP A 397 4.80 31.66 -7.11
C ASP A 397 4.98 30.48 -6.16
N GLY A 398 5.43 30.73 -4.92
CA GLY A 398 5.52 29.71 -3.88
C GLY A 398 4.16 29.15 -3.48
N CYS A 399 3.18 30.02 -3.22
CA CYS A 399 1.82 29.59 -2.86
C CYS A 399 1.12 28.87 -4.04
N LEU A 400 1.25 29.39 -5.27
CA LEU A 400 0.67 28.75 -6.46
C LEU A 400 1.31 27.39 -6.76
N PHE A 401 2.63 27.27 -6.57
CA PHE A 401 3.34 25.99 -6.65
C PHE A 401 2.77 24.97 -5.66
N GLN A 402 2.55 25.38 -4.41
CA GLN A 402 1.97 24.52 -3.38
C GLN A 402 0.54 24.10 -3.73
N ILE A 403 -0.32 25.05 -4.14
CA ILE A 403 -1.71 24.75 -4.55
C ILE A 403 -1.73 23.76 -5.71
N LYS A 404 -0.91 23.98 -6.75
CA LYS A 404 -0.81 23.07 -7.90
C LYS A 404 -0.49 21.64 -7.48
N HIS A 405 0.56 21.45 -6.68
CA HIS A 405 1.01 20.11 -6.29
C HIS A 405 0.06 19.42 -5.30
N LEU A 406 -0.59 20.17 -4.40
CA LEU A 406 -1.61 19.61 -3.51
C LEU A 406 -2.88 19.20 -4.27
N LEU A 407 -3.28 19.95 -5.32
CA LEU A 407 -4.37 19.54 -6.20
C LEU A 407 -4.05 18.25 -6.95
N ILE A 408 -2.82 18.11 -7.46
CA ILE A 408 -2.36 16.86 -8.10
C ILE A 408 -2.44 15.70 -7.11
N VAL A 409 -1.90 15.87 -5.89
CA VAL A 409 -1.96 14.81 -4.87
C VAL A 409 -3.41 14.44 -4.57
N ARG A 410 -4.30 15.41 -4.35
CA ARG A 410 -5.73 15.19 -4.07
C ARG A 410 -6.44 14.41 -5.17
N GLU A 411 -6.16 14.72 -6.44
CA GLU A 411 -6.78 14.02 -7.57
C GLU A 411 -6.25 12.58 -7.69
N GLN A 412 -4.93 12.40 -7.57
CA GLN A 412 -4.28 11.09 -7.72
C GLN A 412 -4.58 10.14 -6.55
N ILE A 413 -4.95 10.65 -5.37
CA ILE A 413 -5.41 9.80 -4.26
C ILE A 413 -6.90 9.44 -4.31
N SER A 414 -7.71 10.17 -5.08
CA SER A 414 -9.15 9.90 -5.25
C SER A 414 -9.49 8.48 -5.74
N PRO A 415 -8.76 7.88 -6.71
CA PRO A 415 -9.04 6.51 -7.18
C PRO A 415 -8.61 5.42 -6.21
N PHE A 416 -7.78 5.71 -5.21
CA PHE A 416 -7.54 4.75 -4.13
C PHE A 416 -8.81 4.73 -3.25
N GLN A 417 -9.70 3.78 -3.56
CA GLN A 417 -10.97 3.52 -2.83
C GLN A 417 -10.69 2.90 -1.44
N VAL A 418 -9.78 3.50 -0.69
CA VAL A 418 -9.46 3.14 0.69
C VAL A 418 -9.99 4.25 1.57
N ASP A 419 -10.80 3.89 2.56
CA ASP A 419 -11.11 4.79 3.65
C ASP A 419 -9.80 5.08 4.38
N PHE A 420 -9.14 6.20 4.08
CA PHE A 420 -7.90 6.63 4.73
C PHE A 420 -8.10 7.04 6.20
N THR A 421 -9.15 6.54 6.86
CA THR A 421 -9.56 6.84 8.23
C THR A 421 -8.92 5.87 9.22
N ILE A 422 -7.72 6.17 9.72
CA ILE A 422 -7.09 5.29 10.72
C ILE A 422 -7.73 5.64 12.07
N LYS A 423 -8.12 4.61 12.82
CA LYS A 423 -8.54 4.75 14.21
C LYS A 423 -7.28 4.87 15.06
N GLU A 424 -6.77 6.09 15.24
CA GLU A 424 -5.74 6.33 16.23
C GLU A 424 -6.41 6.39 17.60
N VAL A 425 -6.10 5.41 18.44
CA VAL A 425 -6.54 5.33 19.83
C VAL A 425 -5.55 6.13 20.65
N SER A 426 -5.89 7.39 20.95
CA SER A 426 -5.07 8.20 21.84
C SER A 426 -5.78 8.40 23.18
N LEU A 427 -4.98 8.46 24.24
CA LEU A 427 -5.47 8.77 25.58
C LEU A 427 -5.60 10.29 25.70
N ASP A 428 -6.82 10.77 25.91
CA ASP A 428 -7.06 12.18 26.15
C ASP A 428 -6.83 12.52 27.63
N PHE A 429 -5.78 13.29 27.88
CA PHE A 429 -5.40 13.77 29.21
C PHE A 429 -6.05 15.11 29.58
N SER A 430 -6.91 15.70 28.74
CA SER A 430 -7.53 17.01 29.00
C SER A 430 -8.33 17.00 30.31
N HIS A 431 -9.09 15.93 30.57
CA HIS A 431 -9.84 15.76 31.83
C HIS A 431 -8.95 15.40 33.02
N VAL A 432 -7.80 14.75 32.78
CA VAL A 432 -6.83 14.45 33.84
C VAL A 432 -6.23 15.75 34.38
N GLN A 433 -5.98 16.72 33.50
CA GLN A 433 -5.51 18.05 33.90
C GLN A 433 -6.57 18.80 34.74
N GLU A 434 -7.84 18.79 34.31
CA GLU A 434 -8.95 19.39 35.06
C GLU A 434 -9.16 18.72 36.43
N ALA A 435 -9.15 17.38 36.47
CA ALA A 435 -9.28 16.60 37.70
C ALA A 435 -8.09 16.79 38.64
N ALA A 436 -6.87 16.89 38.11
CA ALA A 436 -5.67 17.19 38.90
C ALA A 436 -5.74 18.60 39.50
N MET A 437 -6.24 19.57 38.74
CA MET A 437 -6.45 20.93 39.23
C MET A 437 -7.56 20.99 40.30
N HIS A 438 -8.60 20.16 40.16
CA HIS A 438 -9.63 19.96 41.18
C HIS A 438 -9.07 19.35 42.47
N LEU A 439 -8.17 18.35 42.37
CA LEU A 439 -7.49 17.75 43.53
C LEU A 439 -6.59 18.76 44.26
N ILE A 440 -5.87 19.62 43.51
CA ILE A 440 -5.04 20.68 44.10
C ILE A 440 -5.90 21.73 44.81
N ASN A 441 -7.01 22.15 44.18
CA ASN A 441 -7.95 23.10 44.76
C ASN A 441 -8.67 22.54 46.00
N HIS A 442 -8.89 21.23 46.05
CA HIS A 442 -9.54 20.52 47.16
C HIS A 442 -8.56 19.69 48.01
N ARG A 443 -7.30 20.14 48.14
CA ARG A 443 -6.26 19.42 48.90
C ARG A 443 -6.61 19.08 50.35
N ASN A 444 -7.49 19.88 50.96
CA ASN A 444 -7.93 19.68 52.35
C ASN A 444 -8.89 18.48 52.51
N ARG A 445 -9.34 17.87 51.41
CA ARG A 445 -10.30 16.73 51.38
C ARG A 445 -9.70 15.45 50.77
N ILE A 446 -8.36 15.37 50.64
CA ILE A 446 -7.64 14.22 50.05
C ILE A 446 -7.77 12.96 50.93
N PHE A 447 -7.87 13.12 52.25
CA PHE A 447 -7.94 12.00 53.20
C PHE A 447 -9.25 11.98 54.00
N SER A 448 -10.33 12.56 53.47
CA SER A 448 -11.64 12.43 54.11
C SER A 448 -12.11 10.97 54.01
N PHE A 449 -12.52 10.39 55.14
CA PHE A 449 -13.02 9.01 55.23
C PHE A 449 -14.49 8.86 54.76
N GLY A 450 -15.00 9.79 53.95
CA GLY A 450 -16.39 9.81 53.45
C GLY A 450 -16.47 9.71 51.92
N SER A 451 -17.70 9.65 51.38
CA SER A 451 -17.97 9.58 49.93
C SER A 451 -17.46 10.77 49.12
N ASN A 452 -17.07 11.87 49.79
CA ASN A 452 -16.57 13.10 49.19
C ASN A 452 -15.05 13.19 49.38
N ASN A 453 -14.31 12.20 48.87
CA ASN A 453 -12.87 12.17 48.90
C ASN A 453 -12.33 12.63 47.54
N ALA A 454 -11.59 13.75 47.55
CA ALA A 454 -11.03 14.35 46.33
C ALA A 454 -10.02 13.45 45.60
N LEU A 455 -9.38 12.50 46.32
CA LEU A 455 -8.49 11.51 45.73
C LEU A 455 -9.25 10.37 45.05
N LEU A 456 -10.39 9.94 45.63
CA LEU A 456 -11.26 8.97 44.96
C LEU A 456 -11.94 9.60 43.74
N GLU A 457 -12.39 10.84 43.85
CA GLU A 457 -12.94 11.63 42.75
C GLU A 457 -11.90 11.81 41.62
N PHE A 458 -10.64 12.12 41.96
CA PHE A 458 -9.55 12.15 40.98
C PHE A 458 -9.27 10.79 40.34
N LEU A 459 -9.32 9.68 41.09
CA LEU A 459 -9.12 8.34 40.52
C LEU A 459 -10.29 7.87 39.66
N LEU A 460 -11.50 8.40 39.88
CA LEU A 460 -12.69 8.09 39.09
C LEU A 460 -12.79 9.00 37.84
N GLU A 461 -12.60 10.31 38.01
CA GLU A 461 -12.76 11.32 36.96
C GLU A 461 -11.47 11.62 36.19
N GLY A 462 -10.31 11.41 36.81
CA GLY A 462 -8.98 11.53 36.20
C GLY A 462 -8.51 10.28 35.48
N THR A 463 -9.41 9.35 35.15
CA THR A 463 -9.10 8.27 34.22
C THR A 463 -9.00 8.84 32.80
N PRO A 464 -7.87 8.67 32.09
CA PRO A 464 -7.74 9.19 30.74
C PRO A 464 -8.78 8.52 29.84
N LYS A 465 -9.64 9.32 29.21
CA LYS A 465 -10.64 8.78 28.29
C LYS A 465 -9.96 8.38 27.00
N VAL A 466 -10.26 7.18 26.55
CA VAL A 466 -9.86 6.71 25.23
C VAL A 466 -10.67 7.50 24.20
N LYS A 467 -10.03 8.43 23.48
CA LYS A 467 -10.65 9.11 22.34
C LYS A 467 -10.10 8.52 21.06
N GLU A 468 -11.01 7.97 20.27
CA GLU A 468 -10.73 7.51 18.91
C GLU A 468 -10.69 8.73 17.98
N TYR A 469 -9.50 9.08 17.47
CA TYR A 469 -9.38 10.06 16.40
C TYR A 469 -9.43 9.32 15.08
N LEU A 470 -10.45 9.61 14.26
CA LEU A 470 -10.49 9.20 12.85
C LEU A 470 -9.69 10.23 12.06
N ILE A 471 -8.40 9.98 11.89
CA ILE A 471 -7.53 10.83 11.08
C ILE A 471 -7.70 10.37 9.63
N ASP A 472 -8.25 11.25 8.80
CA ASP A 472 -8.44 11.02 7.37
C ASP A 472 -7.33 11.76 6.61
N SER A 473 -6.45 10.99 5.96
CA SER A 473 -5.33 11.56 5.20
C SER A 473 -5.79 12.49 4.07
N ARG A 474 -6.98 12.23 3.49
CA ARG A 474 -7.58 13.11 2.47
C ARG A 474 -7.99 14.45 3.08
N LYS A 475 -8.59 14.43 4.27
CA LYS A 475 -8.97 15.66 4.99
C LYS A 475 -7.76 16.49 5.36
N GLU A 476 -6.62 15.88 5.70
CA GLU A 476 -5.41 16.65 6.01
C GLU A 476 -4.83 17.33 4.77
N VAL A 477 -4.81 16.65 3.61
CA VAL A 477 -4.45 17.27 2.33
C VAL A 477 -5.41 18.42 1.98
N ASP A 478 -6.72 18.20 2.13
CA ASP A 478 -7.75 19.22 1.86
C ASP A 478 -7.63 20.42 2.82
N LYS A 479 -7.31 20.18 4.10
CA LYS A 479 -7.08 21.22 5.11
C LYS A 479 -5.85 22.06 4.77
N GLN A 480 -4.74 21.41 4.38
CA GLN A 480 -3.54 22.14 3.98
C GLN A 480 -3.72 22.88 2.66
N LEU A 481 -4.47 22.32 1.72
CA LEU A 481 -4.86 22.99 0.48
C LEU A 481 -5.67 24.25 0.79
N LYS A 482 -6.69 24.14 1.65
CA LYS A 482 -7.50 25.30 2.09
C LYS A 482 -6.64 26.37 2.76
N PHE A 483 -5.74 25.99 3.66
CA PHE A 483 -4.81 26.91 4.30
C PHE A 483 -3.92 27.64 3.27
N SER A 484 -3.37 26.91 2.31
CA SER A 484 -2.54 27.49 1.24
C SER A 484 -3.33 28.47 0.37
N CYS A 485 -4.58 28.15 0.06
CA CYS A 485 -5.49 29.04 -0.67
C CYS A 485 -5.81 30.31 0.13
N GLU A 486 -6.10 30.19 1.43
CA GLU A 486 -6.36 31.34 2.31
C GLU A 486 -5.13 32.24 2.46
N GLU A 487 -3.94 31.66 2.60
CA GLU A 487 -2.69 32.42 2.65
C GLU A 487 -2.45 33.18 1.33
N PHE A 488 -2.67 32.51 0.19
CA PHE A 488 -2.58 33.12 -1.13
C PHE A 488 -3.58 34.27 -1.30
N ILE A 489 -4.87 34.05 -0.95
CA ILE A 489 -5.92 35.08 -1.04
C ILE A 489 -5.55 36.29 -0.16
N THR A 490 -5.06 36.05 1.04
CA THR A 490 -4.63 37.12 1.96
C THR A 490 -3.44 37.89 1.40
N HIS A 491 -2.45 37.20 0.83
CA HIS A 491 -1.28 37.83 0.24
C HIS A 491 -1.65 38.65 -1.01
N ALA A 492 -2.46 38.10 -1.91
CA ALA A 492 -2.96 38.79 -3.09
C ALA A 492 -3.80 40.03 -2.72
N SER A 493 -4.69 39.90 -1.72
CA SER A 493 -5.49 41.03 -1.22
C SER A 493 -4.60 42.14 -0.63
N ASN A 494 -3.53 41.78 0.10
CA ASN A 494 -2.56 42.74 0.63
C ASN A 494 -1.72 43.41 -0.47
N LEU A 495 -1.39 42.71 -1.55
CA LEU A 495 -0.65 43.31 -2.69
C LEU A 495 -1.48 44.36 -3.44
N LEU A 496 -2.79 44.15 -3.50
CA LEU A 496 -3.73 45.06 -4.14
C LEU A 496 -4.13 46.23 -3.22
N ILE A 497 -4.35 45.96 -1.93
CA ILE A 497 -5.07 46.87 -1.01
C ILE A 497 -4.41 47.01 0.36
N GLY A 498 -3.15 46.61 0.50
CA GLY A 498 -2.43 46.71 1.78
C GLY A 498 -2.54 48.10 2.42
N ASN A 499 -2.49 49.14 1.59
CA ASN A 499 -2.58 50.54 2.02
C ASN A 499 -3.97 50.91 2.59
N LEU A 500 -5.07 50.48 1.97
CA LEU A 500 -6.41 50.75 2.50
C LEU A 500 -6.76 49.84 3.69
N LEU A 501 -6.22 48.62 3.74
CA LEU A 501 -6.39 47.73 4.90
C LEU A 501 -5.66 48.27 6.13
N GLN A 502 -4.46 48.82 5.97
CA GLN A 502 -3.74 49.52 7.05
C GLN A 502 -4.49 50.77 7.50
N PHE A 503 -5.00 51.56 6.57
CA PHE A 503 -5.85 52.71 6.89
C PHE A 503 -7.10 52.30 7.68
N SER A 504 -7.82 51.27 7.21
CA SER A 504 -9.00 50.74 7.90
C SER A 504 -8.68 50.23 9.32
N ARG A 505 -7.54 49.54 9.51
CA ARG A 505 -7.08 49.12 10.85
C ARG A 505 -6.73 50.30 11.74
N ASN A 506 -6.08 51.33 11.22
CA ASN A 506 -5.74 52.53 11.99
C ASN A 506 -7.01 53.28 12.44
N VAL A 507 -8.00 53.38 11.56
CA VAL A 507 -9.32 53.94 11.90
C VAL A 507 -10.02 53.08 12.96
N GLN A 508 -10.06 51.76 12.81
CA GLN A 508 -10.69 50.87 13.80
C GLN A 508 -10.00 50.93 15.16
N ASN A 509 -8.67 50.98 15.21
CA ASN A 509 -7.92 51.11 16.46
C ASN A 509 -8.17 52.48 17.11
N PHE A 510 -8.29 53.54 16.31
CA PHE A 510 -8.63 54.86 16.79
C PHE A 510 -10.07 54.93 17.32
N VAL A 511 -11.03 54.30 16.64
CA VAL A 511 -12.43 54.19 17.09
C VAL A 511 -12.52 53.40 18.41
N LYS A 512 -11.84 52.25 18.52
CA LYS A 512 -11.78 51.48 19.79
C LYS A 512 -11.10 52.26 20.92
N ALA A 513 -10.06 53.04 20.60
CA ALA A 513 -9.39 53.90 21.58
C ALA A 513 -10.26 55.08 22.03
N LEU A 514 -11.17 55.56 21.16
CA LEU A 514 -12.17 56.57 21.50
C LEU A 514 -13.30 55.98 22.36
N GLU A 515 -13.74 54.74 22.10
CA GLU A 515 -14.77 54.06 22.90
C GLU A 515 -14.30 53.77 24.34
N LEU A 516 -13.00 53.58 24.57
CA LEU A 516 -12.39 53.36 25.88
C LEU A 516 -12.22 54.65 26.72
N ARG A 517 -12.39 55.85 26.13
CA ARG A 517 -12.30 57.13 26.86
C ARG A 517 -13.71 57.67 27.10
N GLU A 518 -14.11 57.80 28.36
CA GLU A 518 -15.47 58.24 28.76
C GLU A 518 -15.85 59.69 28.34
N ASN A 519 -14.90 60.50 27.86
CA ASN A 519 -15.18 61.87 27.40
C ASN A 519 -15.54 61.92 25.91
N LYS A 520 -16.82 62.10 25.62
CA LYS A 520 -17.40 62.40 24.28
C LYS A 520 -17.10 63.84 23.84
N GLU A 521 -15.84 64.25 23.78
CA GLU A 521 -15.48 65.40 22.96
C GLU A 521 -15.16 64.92 21.54
N THR A 522 -15.77 65.57 20.57
CA THR A 522 -15.69 65.27 19.14
C THR A 522 -14.28 65.52 18.60
N ILE A 523 -13.34 64.62 18.89
CA ILE A 523 -12.08 64.56 18.17
C ILE A 523 -12.42 64.04 16.78
N LEU A 524 -12.67 64.97 15.86
CA LEU A 524 -12.82 64.66 14.43
C LEU A 524 -11.54 63.99 13.93
N LEU A 525 -11.64 62.88 13.21
CA LEU A 525 -10.51 62.23 12.52
C LEU A 525 -9.68 63.21 11.67
N LYS A 526 -10.26 64.35 11.29
CA LYS A 526 -9.63 65.46 10.56
C LYS A 526 -8.40 66.07 11.25
N THR A 527 -8.26 65.97 12.57
CA THR A 527 -7.09 66.49 13.30
C THR A 527 -5.88 65.57 13.25
N GLN A 528 -6.04 64.35 12.72
CA GLN A 528 -4.94 63.41 12.55
C GLN A 528 -4.28 63.60 11.18
N ASN A 529 -2.95 63.74 11.20
CA ASN A 529 -2.11 64.01 10.02
C ASN A 529 -2.11 62.89 8.97
N TRP A 530 -2.76 61.76 9.23
CA TRP A 530 -2.88 60.58 8.36
C TRP A 530 -4.30 60.35 7.80
N ALA A 531 -5.27 61.15 8.24
CA ALA A 531 -6.70 61.04 7.88
C ALA A 531 -7.22 62.30 7.17
N THR A 532 -6.30 63.07 6.56
CA THR A 532 -6.66 64.20 5.70
C THR A 532 -7.28 63.70 4.39
N PRO A 533 -8.28 64.41 3.83
CA PRO A 533 -8.94 64.00 2.57
C PRO A 533 -7.96 63.80 1.40
N GLU A 534 -6.89 64.59 1.34
CA GLU A 534 -5.83 64.49 0.32
C GLU A 534 -4.98 63.23 0.44
N GLN A 535 -4.77 62.72 1.65
CA GLN A 535 -4.04 61.47 1.84
C GLN A 535 -4.93 60.27 1.54
N ILE A 536 -6.22 60.36 1.86
CA ILE A 536 -7.20 59.33 1.53
C ILE A 536 -7.31 59.21 0.00
N SER A 537 -7.40 60.31 -0.74
CA SER A 537 -7.43 60.29 -2.20
C SER A 537 -6.13 59.77 -2.83
N LYS A 538 -4.97 60.07 -2.23
CA LYS A 538 -3.67 59.47 -2.62
C LYS A 538 -3.66 57.95 -2.41
N LEU A 539 -4.13 57.47 -1.26
CA LEU A 539 -4.22 56.03 -0.94
C LEU A 539 -5.17 55.29 -1.89
N ILE A 540 -6.31 55.91 -2.23
CA ILE A 540 -7.29 55.36 -3.17
C ILE A 540 -6.74 55.34 -4.59
N SER A 541 -6.09 56.42 -5.03
CA SER A 541 -5.46 56.50 -6.35
C SER A 541 -4.34 55.46 -6.50
N GLU A 542 -3.55 55.26 -5.45
CA GLU A 542 -2.51 54.24 -5.41
C GLU A 542 -3.09 52.82 -5.41
N ALA A 543 -4.17 52.57 -4.66
CA ALA A 543 -4.89 51.30 -4.69
C ALA A 543 -5.49 51.01 -6.08
N GLN A 544 -6.12 52.00 -6.73
CA GLN A 544 -6.63 51.86 -8.09
C GLN A 544 -5.52 51.56 -9.11
N LYS A 545 -4.35 52.21 -8.97
CA LYS A 545 -3.18 51.94 -9.81
C LYS A 545 -2.65 50.53 -9.58
N ASN A 546 -2.54 50.09 -8.33
CA ASN A 546 -2.13 48.73 -7.97
C ASN A 546 -3.09 47.68 -8.52
N ILE A 547 -4.40 47.95 -8.51
CA ILE A 547 -5.41 47.07 -9.10
C ILE A 547 -5.21 46.95 -10.61
N LYS A 548 -5.00 48.05 -11.33
CA LYS A 548 -4.81 48.01 -12.79
C LYS A 548 -3.55 47.25 -13.22
N VAL A 549 -2.45 47.35 -12.46
CA VAL A 549 -1.17 46.74 -12.84
C VAL A 549 -1.04 45.30 -12.34
N LYS A 550 -1.40 45.03 -11.08
CA LYS A 550 -1.11 43.73 -10.45
C LYS A 550 -2.19 42.68 -10.66
N VAL A 551 -3.44 43.07 -10.95
CA VAL A 551 -4.50 42.07 -11.24
C VAL A 551 -4.18 41.22 -12.47
N PRO A 552 -3.76 41.79 -13.62
CA PRO A 552 -3.35 41.01 -14.79
C PRO A 552 -2.15 40.10 -14.51
N GLU A 553 -1.17 40.58 -13.74
CA GLU A 553 0.01 39.78 -13.36
C GLU A 553 -0.39 38.55 -12.52
N ILE A 554 -1.27 38.74 -11.54
CA ILE A 554 -1.78 37.65 -10.70
C ILE A 554 -2.58 36.66 -11.54
N GLN A 555 -3.46 37.12 -12.43
CA GLN A 555 -4.23 36.24 -13.30
C GLN A 555 -3.34 35.45 -14.26
N LYS A 556 -2.33 36.10 -14.87
CA LYS A 556 -1.34 35.42 -15.72
C LYS A 556 -0.59 34.34 -14.96
N SER A 557 -0.16 34.63 -13.72
CA SER A 557 0.48 33.63 -12.86
C SER A 557 -0.49 32.49 -12.49
N MET A 558 -1.74 32.79 -12.15
CA MET A 558 -2.76 31.77 -11.88
C MET A 558 -2.96 30.83 -13.06
N GLN A 559 -3.11 31.36 -14.27
CA GLN A 559 -3.31 30.56 -15.49
C GLN A 559 -2.12 29.65 -15.80
N LEU A 560 -0.91 30.14 -15.55
CA LEU A 560 0.32 29.41 -15.80
C LEU A 560 0.51 28.23 -14.84
N TYR A 561 0.08 28.37 -13.58
CA TYR A 561 0.15 27.30 -12.59
C TYR A 561 -1.08 26.39 -12.59
N LEU A 562 -2.27 26.95 -12.80
CA LEU A 562 -3.57 26.27 -12.74
C LEU A 562 -4.13 26.13 -14.16
N ALA A 563 -4.11 24.92 -14.70
CA ALA A 563 -4.63 24.65 -16.05
C ALA A 563 -6.17 24.75 -16.16
N ASN A 564 -6.90 24.74 -15.04
CA ASN A 564 -8.36 24.75 -15.02
C ASN A 564 -8.92 26.15 -14.70
N ARG A 565 -9.69 26.71 -15.65
CA ARG A 565 -10.39 28.00 -15.54
C ARG A 565 -11.39 28.07 -14.38
N GLU A 566 -12.04 26.96 -14.04
CA GLU A 566 -12.99 26.93 -12.93
C GLU A 566 -12.27 27.14 -11.59
N THR A 567 -11.10 26.52 -11.41
CA THR A 567 -10.30 26.67 -10.19
C THR A 567 -9.72 28.08 -10.05
N GLU A 568 -9.32 28.70 -11.16
CA GLU A 568 -8.90 30.11 -11.21
C GLU A 568 -10.04 31.03 -10.76
N PHE A 569 -11.25 30.86 -11.33
CA PHE A 569 -12.41 31.66 -10.98
C PHE A 569 -12.79 31.53 -9.50
N ILE A 570 -12.77 30.30 -8.97
CA ILE A 570 -13.08 30.04 -7.55
C ILE A 570 -12.07 30.74 -6.63
N LEU A 571 -10.77 30.75 -6.96
CA LEU A 571 -9.74 31.42 -6.16
C LEU A 571 -9.76 32.94 -6.30
N PHE A 572 -10.09 33.46 -7.48
CA PHE A 572 -10.12 34.90 -7.75
C PHE A 572 -11.35 35.59 -7.13
N ARG A 573 -12.49 34.89 -7.04
CA ARG A 573 -13.73 35.46 -6.49
C ARG A 573 -13.60 36.00 -5.05
N PRO A 574 -13.00 35.28 -4.08
CA PRO A 574 -12.72 35.82 -2.75
C PRO A 574 -11.83 37.07 -2.77
N ILE A 575 -10.83 37.13 -3.65
CA ILE A 575 -9.94 38.30 -3.78
C ILE A 575 -10.75 39.51 -4.24
N LYS A 576 -11.58 39.35 -5.29
CA LYS A 576 -12.49 40.40 -5.77
C LYS A 576 -13.44 40.89 -4.67
N ASN A 577 -14.01 39.97 -3.88
CA ASN A 577 -14.92 40.33 -2.79
C ASN A 577 -14.19 41.08 -1.66
N ASN A 578 -13.00 40.64 -1.26
CA ASN A 578 -12.18 41.35 -0.27
C ASN A 578 -11.84 42.76 -0.74
N VAL A 579 -11.59 42.91 -2.05
CA VAL A 579 -11.33 44.22 -2.63
C VAL A 579 -12.52 45.14 -2.51
N ILE A 580 -13.68 44.69 -2.98
CA ILE A 580 -14.91 45.47 -2.91
C ILE A 580 -15.26 45.82 -1.46
N ASN A 581 -15.12 44.87 -0.53
CA ASN A 581 -15.38 45.09 0.90
C ASN A 581 -14.45 46.13 1.52
N ALA A 582 -13.16 46.15 1.15
CA ALA A 582 -12.22 47.15 1.64
C ALA A 582 -12.65 48.57 1.24
N PHE A 583 -13.12 48.74 0.00
CA PHE A 583 -13.62 50.05 -0.47
C PHE A 583 -14.95 50.45 0.15
N ILE A 584 -15.88 49.50 0.35
CA ILE A 584 -17.12 49.74 1.09
C ILE A 584 -16.81 50.18 2.52
N ASN A 585 -15.85 49.54 3.19
CA ASN A 585 -15.44 49.92 4.53
C ASN A 585 -14.84 51.33 4.57
N THR A 586 -14.02 51.71 3.58
CA THR A 586 -13.50 53.08 3.49
C THR A 586 -14.59 54.11 3.24
N GLU A 587 -15.60 53.79 2.43
CA GLU A 587 -16.78 54.63 2.20
C GLU A 587 -17.62 54.79 3.47
N GLN A 588 -17.87 53.70 4.19
CA GLN A 588 -18.58 53.73 5.48
C GLN A 588 -17.84 54.58 6.52
N ILE A 589 -16.52 54.45 6.62
CA ILE A 589 -15.68 55.29 7.49
C ILE A 589 -15.87 56.78 7.18
N LEU A 590 -15.91 57.15 5.90
CA LEU A 590 -16.12 58.54 5.47
C LEU A 590 -17.52 59.07 5.82
N ILE A 591 -18.54 58.20 5.78
CA ILE A 591 -19.93 58.54 6.12
C ILE A 591 -20.12 58.66 7.64
N THR A 592 -19.65 57.69 8.41
CA THR A 592 -19.86 57.63 9.87
C THR A 592 -19.15 58.76 10.62
N HIS A 593 -18.02 59.26 10.12
CA HIS A 593 -17.21 60.27 10.80
C HIS A 593 -17.44 61.72 10.38
N LYS A 594 -18.56 62.02 9.69
CA LYS A 594 -18.99 63.39 9.33
C LYS A 594 -17.93 64.18 8.54
N TYR A 595 -17.34 63.57 7.51
CA TYR A 595 -16.61 64.32 6.49
C TYR A 595 -17.61 65.20 5.70
N SER A 596 -17.20 66.42 5.32
CA SER A 596 -18.06 67.32 4.52
C SER A 596 -18.35 66.69 3.15
N PRO A 597 -19.49 66.97 2.48
CA PRO A 597 -19.70 66.55 1.10
C PRO A 597 -18.55 66.97 0.15
N GLU A 598 -17.90 68.12 0.43
CA GLU A 598 -16.71 68.57 -0.29
C GLU A 598 -15.47 67.71 0.00
N ASP A 599 -15.30 67.25 1.26
CA ASP A 599 -14.21 66.35 1.66
C ASP A 599 -14.39 64.95 1.06
N GLN A 600 -15.64 64.50 0.88
CA GLN A 600 -15.98 63.22 0.24
C GLN A 600 -15.71 63.26 -1.27
N LEU A 601 -15.99 64.40 -1.92
CA LEU A 601 -15.61 64.64 -3.32
C LEU A 601 -14.09 64.70 -3.49
N LEU A 602 -13.37 65.34 -2.56
CA LEU A 602 -11.91 65.40 -2.55
C LEU A 602 -11.26 64.04 -2.29
N ALA A 603 -11.88 63.18 -1.47
CA ALA A 603 -11.43 61.81 -1.24
C ALA A 603 -11.60 60.91 -2.48
N ALA A 604 -12.52 61.23 -3.39
CA ALA A 604 -12.75 60.55 -4.67
C ALA A 604 -12.88 59.01 -4.54
N CYS A 605 -13.58 58.52 -3.52
CA CYS A 605 -13.86 57.09 -3.35
C CYS A 605 -14.71 56.57 -4.52
N PRO A 606 -14.21 55.60 -5.31
CA PRO A 606 -15.04 54.92 -6.31
C PRO A 606 -16.12 54.07 -5.64
N SER A 607 -17.29 53.98 -6.26
CA SER A 607 -18.36 53.11 -5.74
C SER A 607 -18.02 51.63 -5.90
N ALA A 608 -18.59 50.77 -5.06
CA ALA A 608 -18.41 49.31 -5.14
C ALA A 608 -18.66 48.74 -6.55
N VAL A 609 -19.63 49.31 -7.28
CA VAL A 609 -19.96 48.93 -8.66
C VAL A 609 -18.86 49.35 -9.63
N GLN A 610 -18.32 50.56 -9.51
CA GLN A 610 -17.24 51.06 -10.36
C GLN A 610 -15.96 50.22 -10.21
N ILE A 611 -15.66 49.77 -8.99
CA ILE A 611 -14.50 48.91 -8.72
C ILE A 611 -14.73 47.49 -9.23
N GLY A 612 -15.94 46.97 -9.05
CA GLY A 612 -16.35 45.69 -9.64
C GLY A 612 -16.19 45.70 -11.16
N ILE A 613 -16.58 46.78 -11.84
CA ILE A 613 -16.39 46.97 -13.28
C ILE A 613 -14.90 47.10 -13.62
N LEU A 614 -14.13 47.88 -12.85
CA LEU A 614 -12.69 48.08 -13.09
C LEU A 614 -11.90 46.77 -12.98
N ILE A 615 -12.20 45.93 -12.00
CA ILE A 615 -11.55 44.61 -11.88
C ILE A 615 -11.95 43.71 -13.05
N SER A 616 -13.23 43.76 -13.45
CA SER A 616 -13.74 42.90 -14.53
C SER A 616 -13.21 43.34 -15.90
N SER A 617 -13.07 44.64 -16.15
CA SER A 617 -12.49 45.17 -17.40
C SER A 617 -11.00 44.87 -17.50
N VAL A 618 -10.26 44.97 -16.39
CA VAL A 618 -8.84 44.62 -16.34
C VAL A 618 -8.61 43.11 -16.52
N SER A 619 -9.55 42.27 -16.07
CA SER A 619 -9.51 40.82 -16.31
C SER A 619 -9.78 40.46 -17.78
N LEU A 620 -10.70 41.18 -18.44
CA LEU A 620 -11.02 40.98 -19.85
C LEU A 620 -9.89 41.48 -20.78
N THR A 621 -9.14 42.51 -20.39
CA THR A 621 -8.01 42.99 -21.20
C THR A 621 -6.86 41.98 -21.28
N SER A 622 -6.60 41.20 -20.21
CA SER A 622 -5.65 40.08 -20.30
C SER A 622 -6.14 38.95 -21.20
N GLU A 623 -7.46 38.74 -21.31
CA GLU A 623 -8.03 37.79 -22.27
C GLU A 623 -7.97 38.32 -23.72
N ALA A 624 -8.20 39.62 -23.90
CA ALA A 624 -8.17 40.28 -25.21
C ALA A 624 -6.74 40.40 -25.78
N GLU A 625 -5.73 40.66 -24.95
CA GLU A 625 -4.31 40.65 -25.38
C GLU A 625 -3.88 39.27 -25.91
N LYS A 626 -4.40 38.17 -25.34
CA LYS A 626 -4.25 36.81 -25.91
C LYS A 626 -4.97 36.65 -27.25
N SER A 627 -6.18 37.21 -27.41
CA SER A 627 -6.89 37.15 -28.71
C SER A 627 -6.25 38.00 -29.81
N ALA A 628 -5.53 39.06 -29.46
CA ALA A 628 -4.81 39.92 -30.40
C ALA A 628 -3.37 39.44 -30.70
N SER A 629 -2.85 38.50 -29.91
CA SER A 629 -1.58 37.79 -30.14
C SER A 629 -1.78 36.35 -30.66
N ASN A 630 -3.03 35.94 -30.91
CA ASN A 630 -3.44 34.68 -31.56
C ASN A 630 -3.52 34.81 -33.09
#